data_AF-V9LA65-F1
#
_entry.id   AF-V9LA65-F1
#
_cell.length_a   1.000
_cell.length_b   1.000
_cell.length_c   1.000
_cell.angle_alpha   90.00
_cell.angle_beta   90.00
_cell.angle_gamma   90.00
#
_symmetry.space_group_name_H-M   'P 1'
#
loop_
_entity.id
_entity.type
_entity.pdbx_description
1 polymer ?
#
loop_
_entity_poly.entity_id
_entity_poly.type
_entity_poly.pdbx_seq_one_letter_code
_entity_poly.pdbx_strand_id
1 'polypeptide(L)'
;MTQSPSAHLIIRSPAPHDPALFRFHQSCRHLLHWDVGSGFSHIHNMTMRHGKLQASQPGRYYIYSQTYFRYQQQQHSDEGPGSERQLVQCVHKKTSYASPTLLMKAVGTKCWAAEAEYGLNSLYQGGLFELKAGDEIFVTVSDPDVIDTNGDSSYFGSFRLDL
;
A
#
# COMPACT_ATOMS: atom_id res chain seq x y z
N MET A 1 -4.03 -23.50 21.19
CA MET A 1 -3.22 -22.26 21.22
C MET A 1 -3.88 -21.28 20.25
N THR A 2 -4.27 -20.09 20.69
CA THR A 2 -4.79 -19.05 19.79
C THR A 2 -3.62 -18.42 19.04
N GLN A 3 -3.65 -18.44 17.72
CA GLN A 3 -2.61 -17.89 16.86
C GLN A 3 -2.45 -16.37 17.08
N SER A 4 -1.24 -15.82 17.15
CA SER A 4 -1.08 -14.36 17.30
C SER A 4 -1.61 -13.61 16.06
N PRO A 5 -2.15 -12.38 16.20
CA PRO A 5 -2.65 -11.61 15.06
C PRO A 5 -1.59 -11.39 13.98
N SER A 6 -1.84 -11.87 12.77
CA SER A 6 -0.97 -11.67 11.60
C SER A 6 -1.74 -11.67 10.30
N ALA A 7 -1.22 -10.99 9.30
CA ALA A 7 -1.68 -11.07 7.93
C ALA A 7 -0.52 -10.86 6.95
N HIS A 8 -0.57 -11.61 5.85
CA HIS A 8 0.23 -11.36 4.66
C HIS A 8 -0.70 -11.49 3.46
N LEU A 9 -0.76 -10.45 2.63
CA LEU A 9 -1.76 -10.31 1.59
C LEU A 9 -1.10 -9.93 0.29
N ILE A 10 -1.64 -10.44 -0.81
CA ILE A 10 -1.17 -10.11 -2.15
C ILE A 10 -2.18 -9.19 -2.83
N ILE A 11 -1.69 -8.41 -3.80
CA ILE A 11 -2.53 -7.49 -4.56
C ILE A 11 -3.54 -8.25 -5.44
N ARG A 12 -4.77 -7.74 -5.56
CA ARG A 12 -5.79 -8.36 -6.43
C ARG A 12 -6.20 -7.48 -7.62
N SER A 13 -6.26 -6.16 -7.42
CA SER A 13 -6.50 -5.11 -8.43
C SER A 13 -6.58 -3.75 -7.71
N PRO A 14 -6.43 -2.62 -8.42
CA PRO A 14 -6.77 -1.30 -7.85
C PRO A 14 -8.23 -1.22 -7.39
N ALA A 15 -8.48 -0.47 -6.32
CA ALA A 15 -9.83 -0.20 -5.85
C ALA A 15 -10.60 0.67 -6.86
N PRO A 16 -11.94 0.55 -6.96
CA PRO A 16 -12.76 1.60 -7.56
C PRO A 16 -12.50 2.93 -6.83
N HIS A 17 -12.68 4.05 -7.54
CA HIS A 17 -12.53 5.38 -6.94
C HIS A 17 -13.42 5.53 -5.69
N ASP A 18 -12.80 5.70 -4.52
CA ASP A 18 -13.47 6.08 -3.27
C ASP A 18 -13.40 7.61 -3.11
N PRO A 19 -14.54 8.34 -3.18
CA PRO A 19 -14.57 9.79 -3.04
C PRO A 19 -14.02 10.30 -1.71
N ALA A 20 -14.05 9.48 -0.65
CA ALA A 20 -13.47 9.85 0.64
C ALA A 20 -11.95 10.06 0.55
N LEU A 21 -11.29 9.46 -0.45
CA LEU A 21 -9.85 9.54 -0.63
C LEU A 21 -9.37 10.84 -1.29
N PHE A 22 -10.27 11.66 -1.86
CA PHE A 22 -9.90 12.97 -2.43
C PHE A 22 -9.37 13.95 -1.38
N ARG A 23 -9.66 13.69 -0.10
CA ARG A 23 -9.15 14.49 1.03
C ARG A 23 -7.67 14.28 1.31
N PHE A 24 -7.07 13.19 0.81
CA PHE A 24 -5.63 12.95 0.97
C PHE A 24 -4.81 13.84 0.03
N HIS A 25 -3.50 13.93 0.29
CA HIS A 25 -2.55 14.50 -0.67
C HIS A 25 -2.62 13.72 -1.99
N GLN A 26 -2.49 14.40 -3.14
CA GLN A 26 -2.65 13.81 -4.48
C GLN A 26 -1.84 12.52 -4.69
N SER A 27 -0.63 12.47 -4.12
CA SER A 27 0.26 11.30 -4.20
C SER A 27 -0.14 10.10 -3.32
N CYS A 28 -1.24 10.19 -2.56
CA CYS A 28 -1.68 9.18 -1.60
C CYS A 28 -3.20 8.92 -1.74
N ARG A 29 -3.81 9.11 -2.91
CA ARG A 29 -5.28 9.04 -3.09
C ARG A 29 -5.80 7.71 -3.60
N HIS A 30 -4.95 6.86 -4.17
CA HIS A 30 -5.42 5.63 -4.82
C HIS A 30 -5.27 4.44 -3.87
N LEU A 31 -6.39 3.95 -3.34
CA LEU A 31 -6.40 2.77 -2.46
C LEU A 31 -6.10 1.49 -3.24
N LEU A 32 -5.25 0.64 -2.66
CA LEU A 32 -5.00 -0.70 -3.16
C LEU A 32 -5.89 -1.72 -2.45
N HIS A 33 -6.39 -2.70 -3.21
CA HIS A 33 -7.10 -3.85 -2.67
C HIS A 33 -6.18 -5.05 -2.55
N TRP A 34 -6.36 -5.76 -1.43
CA TRP A 34 -5.55 -6.88 -1.00
C TRP A 34 -6.46 -8.08 -0.78
N ASP A 35 -5.97 -9.27 -1.08
CA ASP A 35 -6.71 -10.50 -0.87
C ASP A 35 -5.80 -11.61 -0.32
N VAL A 36 -6.46 -12.64 0.22
CA VAL A 36 -5.84 -13.94 0.47
C VAL A 36 -5.90 -14.71 -0.85
N GLY A 37 -4.77 -14.74 -1.55
CA GLY A 37 -4.62 -15.52 -2.78
C GLY A 37 -3.99 -16.89 -2.52
N SER A 38 -3.23 -17.38 -3.48
CA SER A 38 -2.44 -18.61 -3.37
C SER A 38 -1.12 -18.39 -2.64
N GLY A 39 -0.49 -19.47 -2.19
CA GLY A 39 0.87 -19.43 -1.60
C GLY A 39 0.86 -19.07 -0.12
N PHE A 40 1.67 -18.09 0.28
CA PHE A 40 1.91 -17.74 1.69
C PHE A 40 0.96 -16.68 2.27
N SER A 41 -0.01 -16.20 1.48
CA SER A 41 -0.98 -15.22 1.96
C SER A 41 -1.94 -15.82 2.99
N HIS A 42 -2.22 -15.08 4.06
CA HIS A 42 -3.07 -15.51 5.16
C HIS A 42 -3.63 -14.31 5.93
N ILE A 43 -4.69 -14.55 6.70
CA ILE A 43 -5.18 -13.65 7.75
C ILE A 43 -5.48 -14.50 8.98
N HIS A 44 -4.88 -14.14 10.11
CA HIS A 44 -5.05 -14.78 11.39
C HIS A 44 -5.37 -13.72 12.45
N ASN A 45 -6.53 -13.84 13.10
CA ASN A 45 -6.98 -12.89 14.12
C ASN A 45 -6.86 -11.41 13.69
N MET A 46 -7.17 -11.13 12.43
CA MET A 46 -7.36 -9.81 11.85
C MET A 46 -8.52 -9.88 10.85
N THR A 47 -8.98 -8.76 10.30
CA THR A 47 -10.07 -8.78 9.30
C THR A 47 -9.79 -7.82 8.16
N MET A 48 -9.98 -8.24 6.91
CA MET A 48 -9.92 -7.37 5.74
C MET A 48 -11.32 -6.82 5.43
N ARG A 49 -11.46 -5.49 5.27
CA ARG A 49 -12.70 -4.84 4.83
C ARG A 49 -12.38 -3.70 3.86
N HIS A 50 -12.90 -3.78 2.64
CA HIS A 50 -12.76 -2.74 1.62
C HIS A 50 -11.31 -2.23 1.44
N GLY A 51 -10.34 -3.16 1.32
CA GLY A 51 -8.92 -2.82 1.18
C GLY A 51 -8.19 -2.39 2.45
N LYS A 52 -8.86 -2.45 3.62
CA LYS A 52 -8.28 -2.06 4.92
C LYS A 52 -8.20 -3.27 5.85
N LEU A 53 -7.02 -3.47 6.42
CA LEU A 53 -6.76 -4.52 7.39
C LEU A 53 -7.05 -3.99 8.80
N GLN A 54 -7.97 -4.62 9.51
CA GLN A 54 -8.42 -4.23 10.85
C GLN A 54 -7.76 -5.10 11.91
N ALA A 55 -7.20 -4.46 12.94
CA ALA A 55 -6.66 -5.14 14.12
C ALA A 55 -7.80 -5.65 15.03
N SER A 56 -7.75 -6.92 15.43
CA SER A 56 -8.74 -7.50 16.35
C SER A 56 -8.40 -7.26 17.83
N GLN A 57 -7.13 -7.00 18.14
CA GLN A 57 -6.60 -6.88 19.50
C GLN A 57 -5.70 -5.66 19.61
N PRO A 58 -5.61 -5.02 20.78
CA PRO A 58 -4.63 -3.97 21.00
C PRO A 58 -3.21 -4.55 21.03
N GLY A 59 -2.23 -3.75 20.62
CA GLY A 59 -0.82 -4.12 20.74
C GLY A 59 0.10 -3.32 19.82
N ARG A 60 1.39 -3.68 19.84
CA ARG A 60 2.40 -3.17 18.91
C ARG A 60 2.47 -4.07 17.68
N TYR A 61 2.21 -3.49 16.52
CA TYR A 61 2.17 -4.20 15.24
C TYR A 61 3.29 -3.72 14.35
N TYR A 62 4.08 -4.66 13.83
CA TYR A 62 4.99 -4.35 12.72
C TYR A 62 4.18 -4.39 11.43
N ILE A 63 4.04 -3.24 10.79
CA ILE A 63 3.27 -3.06 9.56
C ILE A 63 4.28 -2.93 8.42
N TYR A 64 4.08 -3.64 7.32
CA TYR A 64 4.94 -3.58 6.14
C TYR A 64 4.15 -3.64 4.84
N SER A 65 4.69 -3.03 3.80
CA SER A 65 4.09 -3.01 2.46
C SER A 65 5.18 -2.95 1.40
N GLN A 66 5.01 -3.72 0.33
CA GLN A 66 5.74 -3.58 -0.92
C GLN A 66 4.78 -3.31 -2.07
N THR A 67 5.11 -2.33 -2.90
CA THR A 67 4.42 -2.06 -4.16
C THR A 67 5.44 -1.99 -5.27
N TYR A 68 5.23 -2.79 -6.31
CA TYR A 68 6.09 -2.82 -7.46
C TYR A 68 5.49 -1.94 -8.57
N PHE A 69 6.11 -0.78 -8.79
CA PHE A 69 5.79 0.11 -9.91
C PHE A 69 6.55 -0.37 -11.15
N ARG A 70 5.81 -0.72 -12.19
CA ARG A 70 6.32 -1.18 -13.48
C ARG A 70 5.60 -0.45 -14.60
N TYR A 71 6.33 0.36 -15.35
CA TYR A 71 5.78 1.14 -16.46
C TYR A 71 6.73 1.20 -17.65
N GLN A 72 6.17 1.33 -18.85
CA GLN A 72 6.92 1.72 -20.03
C GLN A 72 7.00 3.25 -20.07
N GLN A 73 8.16 3.77 -20.44
CA GLN A 73 8.33 5.20 -20.69
C GLN A 73 7.81 5.46 -22.10
N GLN A 74 6.65 6.09 -22.21
CA GLN A 74 6.15 6.51 -23.53
C GLN A 74 7.14 7.51 -24.12
N GLN A 75 7.69 7.19 -25.30
CA GLN A 75 8.42 8.14 -26.14
C GLN A 75 7.43 9.12 -26.79
N HIS A 76 6.65 9.86 -26.01
CA HIS A 76 5.76 10.87 -26.57
C HIS A 76 6.27 12.26 -26.21
N SER A 77 6.63 12.97 -27.27
CA SER A 77 6.96 14.40 -27.35
C SER A 77 5.85 15.36 -26.91
N ASP A 78 4.76 14.84 -26.29
CA ASP A 78 3.60 15.60 -25.84
C ASP A 78 3.51 15.72 -24.30
N GLU A 79 4.39 15.05 -23.55
CA GLU A 79 4.55 15.37 -22.14
C GLU A 79 5.36 16.67 -22.01
N GLY A 80 4.66 17.78 -21.85
CA GLY A 80 5.28 19.07 -21.52
C GLY A 80 6.20 18.97 -20.29
N PRO A 81 7.10 19.95 -20.08
CA PRO A 81 8.03 19.96 -18.94
C PRO A 81 7.24 20.01 -17.63
N GLY A 82 6.96 18.84 -17.03
CA GLY A 82 6.07 18.72 -15.87
C GLY A 82 5.41 17.36 -15.62
N SER A 83 5.55 16.35 -16.48
CA SER A 83 5.06 14.99 -16.23
C SER A 83 5.92 14.20 -15.23
N GLU A 84 6.32 14.83 -14.12
CA GLU A 84 7.05 14.17 -13.04
C GLU A 84 6.16 13.13 -12.35
N ARG A 85 6.20 11.89 -12.85
CA ARG A 85 5.47 10.77 -12.25
C ARG A 85 6.19 10.35 -10.97
N GLN A 86 5.84 11.00 -9.86
CA GLN A 86 6.30 10.61 -8.53
C GLN A 86 5.70 9.27 -8.16
N LEU A 87 6.54 8.27 -7.85
CA LEU A 87 6.09 6.96 -7.40
C LEU A 87 6.00 7.02 -5.89
N VAL A 88 4.80 6.92 -5.33
CA VAL A 88 4.58 7.12 -3.90
C VAL A 88 3.74 5.99 -3.36
N GLN A 89 4.16 5.45 -2.23
CA GLN A 89 3.41 4.47 -1.42
C GLN A 89 3.20 5.06 -0.02
N CYS A 90 1.95 5.14 0.42
CA CYS A 90 1.56 5.72 1.70
C CYS A 90 0.82 4.67 2.54
N VAL A 91 1.25 4.46 3.79
CA VAL A 91 0.56 3.58 4.75
C VAL A 91 -0.15 4.44 5.77
N HIS A 92 -1.44 4.22 5.94
CA HIS A 92 -2.30 5.01 6.81
C HIS A 92 -2.91 4.15 7.92
N LYS A 93 -3.27 4.83 9.01
CA LYS A 93 -4.13 4.30 10.09
C LYS A 93 -5.41 5.11 10.18
N LYS A 94 -6.55 4.43 10.27
CA LYS A 94 -7.84 5.03 10.61
C LYS A 94 -8.31 4.46 11.93
N THR A 95 -8.73 5.35 12.82
CA THR A 95 -9.38 5.00 14.09
C THR A 95 -10.87 5.30 14.00
N SER A 96 -11.65 4.94 15.03
CA SER A 96 -13.11 5.11 15.05
C SER A 96 -13.60 6.57 14.94
N TYR A 97 -12.77 7.57 15.27
CA TYR A 97 -13.22 8.96 15.39
C TYR A 97 -12.32 9.98 14.69
N ALA A 98 -11.13 9.59 14.23
CA ALA A 98 -10.20 10.52 13.59
C ALA A 98 -10.21 10.39 12.06
N SER A 99 -9.87 11.48 11.38
CA SER A 99 -9.42 11.39 9.99
C SER A 99 -8.22 10.45 9.91
N PRO A 100 -8.04 9.73 8.79
CA PRO A 100 -6.93 8.79 8.70
C PRO A 100 -5.58 9.52 8.81
N THR A 101 -4.69 8.95 9.61
CA THR A 101 -3.35 9.47 9.90
C THR A 101 -2.33 8.75 9.02
N LEU A 102 -1.42 9.49 8.38
CA LEU A 102 -0.28 8.92 7.66
C LEU A 102 0.72 8.34 8.66
N LEU A 103 1.05 7.05 8.52
CA LEU A 103 2.06 6.38 9.34
C LEU A 103 3.43 6.39 8.67
N MET A 104 3.47 6.04 7.38
CA MET A 104 4.71 5.90 6.62
C MET A 104 4.49 6.34 5.16
N LYS A 105 5.54 6.89 4.54
CA LYS A 105 5.55 7.29 3.14
C LYS A 105 6.89 6.89 2.52
N ALA A 106 6.84 6.14 1.42
CA ALA A 106 7.98 5.82 0.59
C ALA A 106 7.82 6.54 -0.76
N VAL A 107 8.93 7.05 -1.30
CA VAL A 107 8.96 7.77 -2.57
C VAL A 107 10.07 7.19 -3.44
N GLY A 108 9.74 6.84 -4.67
CA GLY A 108 10.67 6.53 -5.73
C GLY A 108 10.60 7.59 -6.82
N THR A 109 11.75 7.91 -7.39
CA THR A 109 11.86 8.82 -8.54
C THR A 109 12.13 8.01 -9.80
N LYS A 110 11.51 8.40 -10.91
CA LYS A 110 11.83 7.89 -12.24
C LYS A 110 13.33 8.10 -12.55
N CYS A 111 13.89 7.31 -13.48
CA CYS A 111 15.19 7.57 -14.11
C CYS A 111 15.02 8.60 -15.25
N TRP A 112 15.82 9.67 -15.26
CA TRP A 112 15.58 10.84 -16.11
C TRP A 112 16.30 10.75 -17.46
N ALA A 113 16.97 9.63 -17.73
CA ALA A 113 17.64 9.39 -19.00
C ALA A 113 16.60 9.38 -20.14
N ALA A 114 16.93 10.04 -21.25
CA ALA A 114 16.03 10.16 -22.40
C ALA A 114 15.81 8.80 -23.09
N GLU A 115 16.82 7.94 -23.00
CA GLU A 115 16.88 6.58 -23.51
C GLU A 115 16.27 5.52 -22.57
N ALA A 116 15.76 5.91 -21.39
CA ALA A 116 15.09 4.95 -20.51
C ALA A 116 13.77 4.50 -21.15
N GLU A 117 13.66 3.21 -21.49
CA GLU A 117 12.46 2.65 -22.14
C GLU A 117 11.40 2.18 -21.14
N TYR A 118 11.80 1.88 -19.90
CA TYR A 118 10.92 1.38 -18.85
C TYR A 118 11.45 1.74 -17.46
N GLY A 119 10.56 1.72 -16.47
CA GLY A 119 10.88 1.96 -15.06
C GLY A 119 10.39 0.81 -14.18
N LEU A 120 11.29 0.28 -13.35
CA LEU A 120 11.02 -0.77 -12.37
C LEU A 120 11.40 -0.25 -10.98
N ASN A 121 10.42 -0.11 -10.08
CA ASN A 121 10.66 0.40 -8.73
C ASN A 121 9.87 -0.42 -7.71
N SER A 122 10.57 -1.19 -6.87
CA SER A 122 9.97 -1.85 -5.71
C SER A 122 10.11 -0.94 -4.49
N LEU A 123 8.98 -0.40 -4.02
CA LEU A 123 8.96 0.42 -2.80
C LEU A 123 8.52 -0.45 -1.63
N TYR A 124 9.49 -0.84 -0.79
CA TYR A 124 9.25 -1.48 0.49
C TYR A 124 9.39 -0.47 1.63
N GLN A 125 8.46 -0.52 2.58
CA GLN A 125 8.60 0.15 3.87
C GLN A 125 7.96 -0.68 4.97
N GLY A 126 8.45 -0.50 6.20
CA GLY A 126 7.83 -1.09 7.37
C GLY A 126 8.23 -0.40 8.67
N GLY A 127 7.38 -0.50 9.69
CA GLY A 127 7.56 0.19 10.96
C GLY A 127 6.65 -0.36 12.05
N LEU A 128 7.00 -0.08 13.30
CA LEU A 128 6.28 -0.53 14.48
C LEU A 128 5.31 0.54 14.97
N PHE A 129 4.03 0.19 15.09
CA PHE A 129 2.98 1.12 15.53
C PHE A 129 2.04 0.49 16.54
N GLU A 130 1.48 1.31 17.42
CA GLU A 130 0.40 0.89 18.29
C GLU A 130 -0.95 0.94 17.57
N LEU A 131 -1.65 -0.19 17.60
CA LEU A 131 -3.03 -0.34 17.13
C LEU A 131 -3.93 -0.72 18.30
N LYS A 132 -5.14 -0.15 18.31
CA LYS A 132 -6.24 -0.62 19.15
C LYS A 132 -7.10 -1.62 18.39
N ALA A 133 -7.87 -2.42 19.12
CA ALA A 133 -8.91 -3.23 18.50
C ALA A 133 -9.88 -2.32 17.71
N GLY A 134 -10.13 -2.67 16.45
CA GLY A 134 -10.96 -1.89 15.53
C GLY A 134 -10.20 -0.86 14.68
N ASP A 135 -8.94 -0.54 14.99
CA ASP A 135 -8.12 0.33 14.13
C ASP A 135 -7.89 -0.36 12.77
N GLU A 136 -8.01 0.42 11.70
CA GLU A 136 -7.83 -0.02 10.32
C GLU A 136 -6.51 0.53 9.76
N ILE A 137 -5.74 -0.31 9.07
CA ILE A 137 -4.54 0.09 8.34
C ILE A 137 -4.69 -0.22 6.85
N PHE A 138 -4.21 0.68 5.99
CA PHE A 138 -4.39 0.57 4.56
C PHE A 138 -3.30 1.29 3.77
N VAL A 139 -3.16 0.91 2.51
CA VAL A 139 -2.12 1.41 1.60
C VAL A 139 -2.75 2.20 0.47
N THR A 140 -2.22 3.39 0.22
CA THR A 140 -2.54 4.17 -0.98
C THR A 140 -1.29 4.45 -1.79
N VAL A 141 -1.47 4.70 -3.09
CA VAL A 141 -0.39 5.03 -4.02
C VAL A 141 -0.67 6.32 -4.79
N SER A 142 0.36 6.85 -5.43
CA SER A 142 0.24 7.97 -6.38
C SER A 142 -0.42 7.55 -7.69
N ASP A 143 -0.16 6.32 -8.14
CA ASP A 143 -0.55 5.87 -9.46
C ASP A 143 -0.81 4.36 -9.47
N PRO A 144 -2.08 3.94 -9.49
CA PRO A 144 -2.43 2.52 -9.44
C PRO A 144 -2.26 1.82 -10.79
N ASP A 145 -2.25 2.56 -11.91
CA ASP A 145 -2.28 1.98 -13.27
C ASP A 145 -0.94 1.35 -13.65
N VAL A 146 0.14 1.75 -12.96
CA VAL A 146 1.50 1.26 -13.17
C VAL A 146 1.95 0.31 -12.07
N ILE A 147 1.03 -0.16 -11.21
CA ILE A 147 1.36 -1.20 -10.22
C ILE A 147 1.28 -2.57 -10.89
N ASP A 148 2.36 -3.35 -10.76
CA ASP A 148 2.34 -4.75 -11.18
C ASP A 148 1.42 -5.56 -10.26
N THR A 149 0.32 -6.03 -10.81
CA THR A 149 -0.68 -6.87 -10.15
C THR A 149 -0.45 -8.37 -10.40
N ASN A 150 0.58 -8.73 -11.18
CA ASN A 150 0.91 -10.13 -11.43
C ASN A 150 1.82 -10.68 -10.31
N GLY A 151 1.31 -11.69 -9.60
CA GLY A 151 2.10 -12.50 -8.67
C GLY A 151 2.41 -11.85 -7.31
N ASP A 152 3.53 -12.25 -6.71
CA ASP A 152 3.93 -11.95 -5.33
C ASP A 152 4.80 -10.68 -5.19
N SER A 153 4.82 -9.81 -6.22
CA SER A 153 5.72 -8.63 -6.25
C SER A 153 5.21 -7.45 -5.41
N SER A 154 3.89 -7.38 -5.20
CA SER A 154 3.24 -6.36 -4.39
C SER A 154 2.42 -7.02 -3.28
N TYR A 155 2.74 -6.70 -2.03
CA TYR A 155 2.15 -7.31 -0.85
C TYR A 155 1.99 -6.33 0.31
N PHE A 156 1.05 -6.63 1.20
CA PHE A 156 0.78 -5.87 2.41
C PHE A 156 0.59 -6.80 3.58
N GLY A 157 1.17 -6.47 4.73
CA GLY A 157 1.04 -7.33 5.89
C GLY A 157 1.30 -6.62 7.20
N SER A 158 0.97 -7.34 8.26
CA SER A 158 1.16 -6.89 9.63
C SER A 158 1.21 -8.09 10.56
N PHE A 159 1.97 -8.00 11.64
CA PHE A 159 1.90 -8.97 12.73
C PHE A 159 2.08 -8.28 14.07
N ARG A 160 1.39 -8.77 15.09
CA ARG A 160 1.54 -8.28 16.45
C ARG A 160 2.83 -8.84 17.05
N LEU A 161 3.61 -7.95 17.68
CA LEU A 161 4.70 -8.36 18.55
C LEU A 161 4.13 -8.63 19.94
N ASP A 162 4.37 -9.85 20.44
CA ASP A 162 4.22 -10.17 21.85
C ASP A 162 5.59 -9.86 22.48
N LEU A 163 5.71 -8.72 23.17
CA LEU A 163 6.90 -8.29 23.92
C LEU A 163 6.73 -8.56 25.40
#